data_AF-A0A1B6L9D2-F1
#
_entry.id   AF-A0A1B6L9D2-F1
#
_cell.length_a   1.000
_cell.length_b   1.000
_cell.length_c   1.000
_cell.angle_alpha   90.00
_cell.angle_beta   90.00
_cell.angle_gamma   90.00
#
_symmetry.space_group_name_H-M   'P 1'
#
loop_
_entity.id
_entity.type
_entity.pdbx_description
1 polymer ?
#
loop_
_entity_poly.entity_id
_entity_poly.type
_entity_poly.pdbx_seq_one_letter_code
_entity_poly.pdbx_strand_id
1 'polypeptide(L)'
;NSSFSWLHHRIPAVLDNDEMVAKWLDYKQIPGAAAVRLLHPVISLTWHPVSTLVNNSRNKESSCNKPVDLQKPKPANKIMDSWLKRAAPAKADAKSPKKPKES
;
A
#
# COMPACT_ATOMS: atom_id res chain seq x y z
N ASN A 1 12.39 -15.89 -7.09
CA ASN A 1 11.79 -15.43 -5.82
C ASN A 1 10.28 -15.45 -5.98
N SER A 2 9.62 -16.51 -5.54
CA SER A 2 8.17 -16.66 -5.74
C SER A 2 7.34 -15.87 -4.72
N SER A 3 7.84 -15.70 -3.49
CA SER A 3 7.09 -15.12 -2.36
C SER A 3 6.77 -13.61 -2.53
N PHE A 4 7.72 -12.85 -3.09
CA PHE A 4 7.56 -11.38 -3.26
C PHE A 4 7.32 -10.95 -4.70
N SER A 5 7.21 -11.89 -5.64
CA SER A 5 7.08 -11.59 -7.08
C SER A 5 5.88 -10.70 -7.41
N TRP A 6 4.77 -10.85 -6.67
CA TRP A 6 3.56 -10.03 -6.80
C TRP A 6 3.75 -8.59 -6.30
N LEU A 7 4.70 -8.34 -5.39
CA LEU A 7 5.04 -7.01 -4.86
C LEU A 7 6.08 -6.32 -5.73
N HIS A 8 7.18 -7.01 -6.05
CA HIS A 8 8.25 -6.49 -6.88
C HIS A 8 9.11 -7.63 -7.47
N HIS A 9 9.63 -7.44 -8.68
CA HIS A 9 10.44 -8.43 -9.40
C HIS A 9 11.86 -8.62 -8.82
N ARG A 10 12.32 -7.72 -7.95
CA ARG A 10 13.63 -7.76 -7.25
C ARG A 10 13.45 -7.67 -5.75
N ILE A 11 14.35 -8.32 -5.03
CA ILE A 11 14.54 -8.17 -3.58
C ILE A 11 16.01 -7.89 -3.27
N PRO A 12 16.33 -7.24 -2.14
CA PRO A 12 17.71 -7.13 -1.68
C PRO A 12 18.30 -8.51 -1.38
N ALA A 13 19.62 -8.61 -1.47
CA ALA A 13 20.34 -9.75 -0.93
C ALA A 13 20.39 -9.59 0.60
N VAL A 14 19.75 -10.51 1.32
CA VAL A 14 19.66 -10.48 2.79
C VAL A 14 20.61 -11.53 3.34
N LEU A 15 21.44 -11.13 4.30
CA LEU A 15 22.28 -12.04 5.09
C LEU A 15 21.48 -12.39 6.34
N ASP A 16 21.02 -13.62 6.45
CA ASP A 16 19.98 -14.02 7.41
C ASP A 16 20.53 -14.50 8.77
N ASN A 17 21.85 -14.57 8.92
CA ASN A 17 22.52 -14.96 10.15
C ASN A 17 23.89 -14.29 10.30
N ASP A 18 24.41 -14.29 11.54
CA ASP A 18 25.67 -13.64 11.89
C ASP A 18 26.89 -14.23 11.18
N GLU A 19 26.87 -15.54 10.87
CA GLU A 19 27.95 -16.20 10.16
C GLU A 19 28.08 -15.68 8.73
N MET A 20 26.95 -15.51 8.04
CA MET A 20 26.91 -14.90 6.70
C MET A 20 27.39 -13.46 6.72
N VAL A 21 27.00 -12.69 7.75
CA VAL A 21 27.50 -11.32 7.95
C VAL A 21 29.02 -11.32 8.13
N ALA A 22 29.56 -12.18 9.00
CA ALA A 22 30.98 -12.27 9.24
C ALA A 22 31.76 -12.64 7.98
N LYS A 23 31.31 -13.67 7.24
CA LYS A 23 31.94 -14.11 5.98
C LYS A 23 31.85 -13.04 4.88
N TRP A 24 30.74 -12.30 4.81
CA TRP A 24 30.58 -11.23 3.84
C TRP A 24 31.52 -10.04 4.10
N LEU A 25 31.79 -9.73 5.37
CA LEU A 25 32.66 -8.62 5.77
C LEU A 25 34.16 -8.97 5.72
N ASP A 26 34.53 -10.25 5.82
CA ASP A 26 35.92 -10.71 5.82
C ASP A 26 36.53 -10.81 4.41
N TYR A 27 36.73 -9.66 3.75
CA TYR A 27 37.35 -9.59 2.43
C TYR A 27 38.82 -10.06 2.39
N LYS A 28 39.48 -10.18 3.54
CA LYS A 28 40.89 -10.60 3.63
C LYS A 28 41.02 -12.10 3.49
N GLN A 29 40.11 -12.86 4.08
CA GLN A 29 40.14 -14.32 4.07
C GLN A 29 39.17 -14.92 3.05
N ILE A 30 38.10 -14.21 2.70
CA ILE A 30 37.07 -14.70 1.79
C ILE A 30 37.21 -14.04 0.41
N PRO A 31 37.55 -14.81 -0.64
CA PRO A 31 37.57 -14.29 -2.00
C PRO A 31 36.19 -13.80 -2.45
N GLY A 32 36.14 -12.74 -3.26
CA GLY A 32 34.87 -12.16 -3.73
C GLY A 32 33.92 -13.17 -4.40
N ALA A 33 34.46 -14.13 -5.16
CA ALA A 33 33.66 -15.19 -5.77
C ALA A 33 32.98 -16.11 -4.73
N ALA A 34 33.65 -16.37 -3.60
CA ALA A 34 33.06 -17.12 -2.49
C ALA A 34 32.03 -16.27 -1.72
N ALA A 35 32.28 -14.98 -1.52
CA ALA A 35 31.32 -14.07 -0.89
C ALA A 35 30.01 -14.00 -1.69
N VAL A 36 30.07 -13.84 -3.01
CA VAL A 36 28.88 -13.80 -3.89
C VAL A 36 28.03 -15.08 -3.79
N ARG A 37 28.66 -16.24 -3.57
CA ARG A 37 27.97 -17.52 -3.40
C ARG A 37 27.14 -17.62 -2.12
N LEU A 38 27.39 -16.75 -1.14
CA LEU A 38 26.57 -16.64 0.06
C LEU A 38 25.18 -16.06 -0.26
N LEU A 39 25.04 -15.31 -1.35
CA LEU A 39 23.79 -14.64 -1.67
C LEU A 39 22.79 -15.63 -2.26
N HIS A 40 21.67 -15.82 -1.58
CA HIS A 40 20.54 -16.63 -2.05
C HIS A 40 19.21 -15.87 -1.86
N PRO A 41 18.14 -16.27 -2.59
CA PRO A 41 16.80 -15.76 -2.29
C PRO A 41 16.40 -16.11 -0.86
N VAL A 42 15.96 -15.12 -0.09
CA VAL A 42 15.50 -15.30 1.30
C VAL A 42 13.99 -15.55 1.32
N ILE A 43 13.56 -16.53 2.11
CA ILE A 43 12.17 -17.00 2.19
C ILE A 43 11.50 -16.53 3.49
N SER A 44 12.27 -16.16 4.52
CA SER A 44 11.80 -15.84 5.88
C SER A 44 11.27 -14.41 6.07
N LEU A 45 11.18 -13.61 5.00
CA LEU A 45 10.70 -12.23 5.10
C LEU A 45 9.17 -12.18 5.17
N THR A 46 8.65 -11.21 5.93
CA THR A 46 7.22 -10.87 5.99
C THR A 46 6.99 -9.45 5.49
N TRP A 47 5.75 -9.11 5.16
CA TRP A 47 5.39 -7.78 4.65
C TRP A 47 3.97 -7.41 5.10
N HIS A 48 3.69 -6.11 5.06
CA HIS A 48 2.34 -5.57 5.24
C HIS A 48 2.22 -4.24 4.48
N PRO A 49 1.01 -3.84 4.05
CA PRO A 49 0.80 -2.50 3.47
C PRO A 49 1.08 -1.41 4.51
N VAL A 50 1.50 -0.23 4.05
CA VAL A 50 1.81 0.96 4.87
C VAL A 50 1.17 2.21 4.28
N SER A 51 1.14 3.30 5.06
CA SER A 51 0.62 4.59 4.61
C SER A 51 1.46 5.20 3.48
N THR A 52 0.82 5.90 2.54
CA THR A 52 1.51 6.66 1.47
C THR A 52 2.33 7.84 2.00
N LEU A 53 2.26 8.13 3.30
CA LEU A 53 3.13 9.11 3.96
C LEU A 53 4.61 8.80 3.70
N VAL A 54 5.00 7.52 3.65
CA VAL A 54 6.39 7.07 3.42
C VAL A 54 6.91 7.43 2.03
N ASN A 55 6.05 7.79 1.07
CA ASN A 55 6.45 8.12 -0.29
C ASN A 55 7.29 9.41 -0.36
N ASN A 56 7.17 10.31 0.63
CA ASN A 56 8.00 11.50 0.73
C ASN A 56 9.12 11.25 1.73
N SER A 57 10.37 11.26 1.26
CA SER A 57 11.57 10.98 2.08
C SER A 57 11.82 11.98 3.21
N ARG A 58 11.14 13.13 3.22
CA ARG A 58 11.19 14.11 4.31
C ARG A 58 10.40 13.67 5.55
N ASN A 59 9.43 12.77 5.36
CA ASN A 59 8.58 12.23 6.41
C ASN A 59 9.34 11.14 7.18
N LYS A 60 9.54 11.36 8.47
CA LYS A 60 10.36 10.49 9.35
C LYS A 60 9.59 9.97 10.55
N GLU A 61 8.27 10.03 10.48
CA GLU A 61 7.38 9.62 11.55
C GLU A 61 7.43 8.10 11.72
N SER A 62 7.26 7.64 12.96
CA SER A 62 7.19 6.22 13.29
C SER A 62 5.98 5.49 12.67
N SER A 63 5.02 6.23 12.10
CA SER A 63 3.86 5.70 11.39
C SER A 63 4.18 5.23 9.97
N CYS A 64 5.31 5.64 9.38
CA CYS A 64 5.69 5.28 8.01
C CYS A 64 5.88 3.77 7.77
N ASN A 65 6.17 3.00 8.83
CA ASN A 65 6.36 1.56 8.77
C ASN A 65 5.28 0.77 9.53
N LYS A 66 4.15 1.41 9.88
CA LYS A 66 3.06 0.72 10.58
C LYS A 66 2.07 0.12 9.60
N PRO A 67 1.50 -1.07 9.91
CA PRO A 67 0.50 -1.69 9.07
C PRO A 67 -0.73 -0.80 8.94
N VAL A 68 -1.27 -0.71 7.73
CA VAL A 68 -2.54 -0.04 7.46
C VAL A 68 -3.55 -1.05 6.93
N ASP A 69 -4.83 -0.83 7.24
CA ASP A 69 -5.91 -1.65 6.72
C ASP A 69 -6.42 -1.03 5.41
N LEU A 70 -6.21 -1.74 4.29
CA LEU A 70 -6.67 -1.30 2.98
C LEU A 70 -8.18 -1.47 2.77
N GLN A 71 -8.85 -2.26 3.63
CA GLN A 71 -10.29 -2.48 3.58
C GLN A 71 -11.06 -1.42 4.38
N LYS A 72 -10.38 -0.61 5.21
CA LYS A 72 -11.04 0.48 5.94
C LYS A 72 -11.49 1.56 4.96
N PRO A 73 -12.77 1.96 4.97
CA PRO A 73 -13.25 3.04 4.13
C PRO A 73 -12.48 4.32 4.49
N LYS A 74 -11.98 5.01 3.46
CA LYS A 74 -11.39 6.34 3.65
C LYS A 74 -12.44 7.24 4.32
N PRO A 75 -12.07 8.07 5.30
CA PRO A 75 -13.03 8.98 5.92
C PRO A 75 -13.65 9.85 4.84
N ALA A 76 -14.97 9.76 4.71
CA ALA A 76 -15.71 10.49 3.69
C ALA A 76 -15.56 12.00 3.92
N ASN A 77 -15.31 12.76 2.84
CA ASN A 77 -15.17 14.20 2.94
C ASN A 77 -16.57 14.82 3.07
N LYS A 78 -16.96 15.10 4.32
CA LYS A 78 -18.29 15.62 4.67
C LYS A 78 -18.70 16.86 3.88
N ILE A 79 -17.74 17.68 3.43
CA ILE A 79 -17.99 18.88 2.63
C ILE A 79 -18.45 18.50 1.23
N MET A 80 -17.71 17.63 0.55
CA MET A 80 -18.09 17.15 -0.80
C MET A 80 -19.37 16.33 -0.78
N ASP A 81 -19.58 15.49 0.24
CA ASP A 81 -20.83 14.73 0.40
C ASP A 81 -22.04 15.64 0.53
N SER A 82 -21.91 16.72 1.31
CA SER A 82 -23.00 17.70 1.50
C SER A 82 -23.25 18.49 0.23
N TRP A 83 -22.21 18.82 -0.53
CA TRP A 83 -22.32 19.49 -1.82
C TRP A 83 -23.02 18.62 -2.87
N LEU A 84 -22.63 17.34 -2.99
CA LEU A 84 -23.27 16.37 -3.91
C LEU A 84 -24.75 16.15 -3.58
N LYS A 85 -25.09 16.02 -2.29
CA LYS A 85 -26.48 15.87 -1.83
C LYS A 85 -27.33 17.09 -2.18
N ARG A 86 -26.74 18.29 -2.19
CA ARG A 86 -27.46 19.53 -2.52
C ARG A 86 -27.73 19.68 -4.03
N ALA A 87 -26.98 18.97 -4.88
CA ALA A 87 -27.17 18.96 -6.32
C ALA A 87 -28.16 17.89 -6.81
N ALA A 88 -28.62 16.98 -5.95
CA ALA A 88 -29.62 15.98 -6.32
C ALA A 88 -31.01 16.63 -6.44
N PRO A 89 -31.73 16.50 -7.57
CA PRO A 89 -33.07 17.04 -7.69
C PRO A 89 -34.03 16.30 -6.75
N ALA A 90 -34.82 17.05 -5.97
CA ALA A 90 -35.91 16.49 -5.19
C ALA A 90 -36.85 15.73 -6.13
N LYS A 91 -37.20 14.49 -5.80
CA LYS A 91 -38.19 13.71 -6.55
C LYS A 91 -39.46 14.55 -6.67
N ALA A 92 -39.79 14.97 -7.88
CA ALA A 92 -41.04 15.64 -8.17
C ALA A 92 -42.19 14.69 -7.79
N ASP A 93 -42.99 15.11 -6.80
CA ASP A 93 -44.28 14.48 -6.50
C ASP A 93 -45.13 14.43 -7.77
N ALA A 94 -45.43 13.21 -8.22
CA ALA A 94 -46.32 12.97 -9.33
C ALA A 94 -47.76 13.35 -8.94
N LYS A 95 -48.18 14.58 -9.28
CA LYS A 95 -49.60 14.93 -9.41
C LYS A 95 -49.99 14.90 -10.89
N SER A 96 -50.71 13.85 -11.27
CA SER A 96 -51.34 13.68 -12.59
C SER A 96 -52.26 14.85 -12.94
N PRO A 97 -52.27 15.37 -14.19
CA PRO A 97 -53.19 16.43 -14.59
C PRO A 97 -54.59 15.86 -14.84
N LYS A 98 -55.62 16.42 -14.18
CA LYS A 98 -57.03 16.18 -14.53
C LYS A 98 -57.39 16.99 -15.78
N LYS A 99 -57.98 16.31 -16.79
CA LYS A 99 -58.57 16.95 -17.99
C LYS A 99 -59.66 17.97 -17.61
N PRO A 100 -59.79 19.09 -18.34
CA PRO A 100 -60.94 19.98 -18.19
C PRO A 100 -62.21 19.30 -18.75
N LYS A 101 -63.33 19.40 -18.04
CA LYS A 101 -64.66 19.14 -18.61
C LYS A 101 -65.21 20.46 -19.16
N GLU A 102 -65.59 20.41 -20.42
CA GLU A 102 -66.32 21.43 -21.17
C GLU A 102 -67.80 21.39 -20.78
N SER A 103 -68.39 22.53 -20.41
CA SER A 103 -69.81 22.92 -20.53
C SER A 103 -69.93 24.39 -20.11
#